data_AF-A0A0W7YR49-F1
#
_entry.id   AF-A0A0W7YR49-F1
#
_cell.length_a   1.000
_cell.length_b   1.000
_cell.length_c   1.000
_cell.angle_alpha   90.00
_cell.angle_beta   90.00
_cell.angle_gamma   90.00
#
_symmetry.space_group_name_H-M   'P 1'
#
loop_
_entity.id
_entity.type
_entity.pdbx_description
1 polymer ?
#
loop_
_entity_poly.entity_id
_entity_poly.type
_entity_poly.pdbx_seq_one_letter_code
_entity_poly.pdbx_strand_id
1 'polypeptide(L)'
;MEQRELQLYQLKFNTAQMTVETIRDMYTTMPPANEELEALLKAYHNLHGNEFLGLCFGYASDSWSIHTWNDENDDAIRDFVYQIEQDEMFGTYHDAREEFLSKWANGEYEPSASWHIPKAFVEVIEPFNNLERAKEQIVEGLIAMERLDDNKNLHTYVIERDLTDDQAKQLQQLFLADENNNAVEIRKSEQGRWEAVY
;
A
#
# COMPACT_ATOMS: atom_id res chain seq x y z
N MET A 1 -16.18 -10.44 -18.92
CA MET A 1 -15.02 -10.42 -18.03
C MET A 1 -15.44 -9.54 -16.87
N GLU A 2 -15.79 -10.11 -15.73
CA GLU A 2 -16.23 -9.33 -14.56
C GLU A 2 -15.05 -8.48 -14.08
N GLN A 3 -15.20 -7.16 -14.13
CA GLN A 3 -14.32 -6.24 -13.41
C GLN A 3 -14.52 -6.52 -11.92
N ARG A 4 -13.53 -7.13 -11.26
CA ARG A 4 -13.52 -7.19 -9.81
C ARG A 4 -13.14 -5.80 -9.31
N GLU A 5 -14.03 -5.19 -8.53
CA GLU A 5 -13.77 -3.93 -7.85
C GLU A 5 -12.49 -4.00 -7.02
N LEU A 6 -11.67 -2.96 -7.08
CA LEU A 6 -10.50 -2.80 -6.21
C LEU A 6 -11.00 -2.58 -4.77
N GLN A 7 -10.81 -3.58 -3.91
CA GLN A 7 -11.26 -3.61 -2.52
C GLN A 7 -10.05 -3.70 -1.58
N LEU A 8 -10.03 -2.88 -0.54
CA LEU A 8 -9.07 -2.97 0.56
C LEU A 8 -9.46 -4.08 1.53
N TYR A 9 -8.46 -4.75 2.09
CA TYR A 9 -8.61 -5.78 3.10
C TYR A 9 -7.74 -5.48 4.30
N GLN A 10 -8.26 -5.78 5.49
CA GLN A 10 -7.45 -5.93 6.69
C GLN A 10 -6.77 -7.30 6.60
N LEU A 11 -5.44 -7.28 6.64
CA LEU A 11 -4.58 -8.44 6.43
C LEU A 11 -3.63 -8.60 7.60
N LYS A 12 -3.09 -9.80 7.75
CA LYS A 12 -2.11 -10.14 8.77
C LYS A 12 -1.01 -11.03 8.21
N PHE A 13 0.23 -10.73 8.54
CA PHE A 13 1.38 -11.53 8.10
C PHE A 13 1.39 -12.92 8.75
N ASN A 14 1.34 -13.96 7.93
CA ASN A 14 1.43 -15.37 8.32
C ASN A 14 2.77 -15.96 7.85
N THR A 15 3.86 -15.49 8.45
CA THR A 15 5.24 -15.77 8.01
C THR A 15 6.02 -16.67 8.98
N ALA A 16 5.43 -17.12 10.09
CA ALA A 16 6.13 -17.93 11.11
C ALA A 16 6.69 -19.26 10.60
N GLN A 17 6.03 -19.88 9.60
CA GLN A 17 6.43 -21.18 9.07
C GLN A 17 7.33 -21.07 7.84
N MET A 18 7.70 -19.85 7.43
CA MET A 18 8.59 -19.66 6.29
C MET A 18 9.97 -20.25 6.59
N THR A 19 10.64 -20.70 5.54
CA THR A 19 12.00 -21.20 5.59
C THR A 19 12.86 -20.51 4.53
N VAL A 20 14.17 -20.69 4.60
CA VAL A 20 15.10 -20.19 3.57
C VAL A 20 14.73 -20.77 2.20
N GLU A 21 14.33 -22.04 2.13
CA GLU A 21 13.86 -22.69 0.90
C GLU A 21 12.60 -22.02 0.35
N THR A 22 11.66 -21.68 1.23
CA THR A 22 10.43 -20.97 0.81
C THR A 22 10.75 -19.63 0.15
N ILE A 23 11.74 -18.90 0.68
CA ILE A 23 12.19 -17.62 0.11
C ILE A 23 12.96 -17.83 -1.18
N ARG A 24 13.84 -18.84 -1.21
CA ARG A 24 14.59 -19.20 -2.41
C ARG A 24 13.68 -19.52 -3.59
N ASP A 25 12.59 -20.24 -3.34
CA ASP A 25 11.61 -20.64 -4.36
C ASP A 25 10.81 -19.46 -4.93
N MET A 26 10.89 -18.26 -4.33
CA MET A 26 10.30 -17.04 -4.89
C MET A 26 11.11 -16.50 -6.08
N TYR A 27 12.38 -16.87 -6.21
CA TYR A 27 13.26 -16.40 -7.28
C TYR A 27 13.18 -17.37 -8.47
N THR A 28 12.90 -16.83 -9.67
CA THR A 28 12.69 -17.63 -10.88
C THR A 28 13.99 -18.06 -11.57
N THR A 29 15.12 -17.43 -11.24
CA THR A 29 16.39 -17.65 -11.93
C THR A 29 17.54 -17.90 -10.95
N MET A 30 18.07 -16.83 -10.36
CA MET A 30 19.22 -16.86 -9.48
C MET A 30 18.83 -16.22 -8.14
N PRO A 31 18.58 -17.03 -7.10
CA PRO A 31 18.33 -16.49 -5.78
C PRO A 31 19.61 -15.84 -5.21
N PRO A 32 19.45 -14.89 -4.27
CA PRO A 32 20.54 -14.32 -3.47
C PRO A 32 21.37 -15.38 -2.73
N ALA A 33 22.49 -14.95 -2.15
CA ALA A 33 23.32 -15.79 -1.31
C ALA A 33 22.55 -16.26 -0.06
N ASN A 34 22.95 -17.38 0.54
CA ASN A 34 22.25 -17.93 1.71
C ASN A 34 22.16 -16.94 2.87
N GLU A 35 23.22 -16.16 3.09
CA GLU A 35 23.28 -15.16 4.17
C GLU A 35 22.22 -14.07 3.98
N GLU A 36 22.00 -13.62 2.74
CA GLU A 36 20.97 -12.65 2.38
C GLU A 36 19.57 -13.24 2.53
N LEU A 37 19.38 -14.51 2.15
CA LEU A 37 18.12 -15.23 2.33
C LEU A 37 17.79 -15.46 3.81
N GLU A 38 18.78 -15.74 4.65
CA GLU A 38 18.61 -15.87 6.10
C GLU A 38 18.25 -14.51 6.74
N ALA A 39 18.87 -13.42 6.28
CA ALA A 39 18.54 -12.08 6.73
C ALA A 39 17.09 -11.70 6.32
N LEU A 40 16.70 -12.00 5.08
CA LEU A 40 15.33 -11.82 4.60
C LEU A 40 14.33 -12.70 5.35
N LEU A 41 14.70 -13.94 5.69
CA LEU A 41 13.86 -14.80 6.53
C LEU A 41 13.61 -14.20 7.91
N LYS A 42 14.66 -13.69 8.54
CA LYS A 42 14.54 -13.00 9.83
C LYS A 42 13.60 -11.80 9.74
N ALA A 43 13.70 -11.01 8.67
CA ALA A 43 12.81 -9.89 8.43
C ALA A 43 11.35 -10.34 8.25
N TYR A 44 11.10 -11.39 7.46
CA TYR A 44 9.75 -11.96 7.33
C TYR A 44 9.20 -12.46 8.67
N HIS A 45 10.00 -13.14 9.48
CA HIS A 45 9.57 -13.60 10.80
C HIS A 45 9.24 -12.45 11.76
N ASN A 46 9.97 -11.33 11.68
CA ASN A 46 9.66 -10.14 12.48
C ASN A 46 8.32 -9.49 12.11
N LEU A 47 7.83 -9.72 10.89
CA LEU A 47 6.48 -9.28 10.50
C LEU A 47 5.38 -10.18 11.03
N HIS A 48 5.68 -11.41 11.46
CA HIS A 48 4.64 -12.38 11.78
C HIS A 48 3.67 -11.84 12.83
N GLY A 49 2.39 -11.85 12.48
CA GLY A 49 1.32 -11.39 13.36
C GLY A 49 0.98 -9.92 13.21
N ASN A 50 1.81 -9.12 12.54
CA ASN A 50 1.53 -7.72 12.29
C ASN A 50 0.38 -7.57 11.28
N GLU A 51 -0.43 -6.55 11.50
CA GLU A 51 -1.59 -6.21 10.69
C GLU A 51 -1.24 -5.08 9.70
N PHE A 52 -1.81 -5.16 8.50
CA PHE A 52 -1.64 -4.15 7.45
C PHE A 52 -2.89 -4.08 6.57
N LEU A 53 -3.07 -2.97 5.86
CA LEU A 53 -4.05 -2.84 4.80
C LEU A 53 -3.42 -3.18 3.46
N GLY A 54 -4.11 -3.99 2.66
CA GLY A 54 -3.61 -4.36 1.34
C GLY A 54 -4.69 -4.51 0.27
N LEU A 55 -4.20 -4.50 -0.97
CA LEU A 55 -4.99 -4.51 -2.20
C LEU A 55 -4.52 -5.66 -3.09
N CYS A 56 -5.43 -6.34 -3.78
CA CYS A 56 -5.07 -7.32 -4.80
C CYS A 56 -5.32 -6.71 -6.19
N PHE A 57 -4.25 -6.44 -6.93
CA PHE A 57 -4.35 -5.95 -8.30
C PHE A 57 -4.58 -7.09 -9.29
N GLY A 58 -5.31 -6.82 -10.37
CA GLY A 58 -5.56 -7.81 -11.42
C GLY A 58 -4.28 -8.30 -12.10
N TYR A 59 -3.25 -7.44 -12.23
CA TYR A 59 -1.96 -7.80 -12.82
C TYR A 59 -1.05 -8.62 -11.88
N ALA A 60 -1.34 -8.63 -10.57
CA ALA A 60 -0.57 -9.31 -9.54
C ALA A 60 -1.50 -10.18 -8.67
N SER A 61 -2.30 -11.01 -9.33
CA SER A 61 -3.44 -11.70 -8.70
C SER A 61 -3.08 -12.76 -7.66
N ASP A 62 -1.82 -13.13 -7.54
CA ASP A 62 -1.22 -14.09 -6.62
C ASP A 62 -0.59 -13.44 -5.37
N SER A 63 -0.58 -12.11 -5.30
CA SER A 63 -0.01 -11.34 -4.19
C SER A 63 -0.96 -10.25 -3.69
N TRP A 64 -0.63 -9.72 -2.52
CA TRP A 64 -1.21 -8.51 -1.95
C TRP A 64 -0.19 -7.38 -2.05
N SER A 65 -0.60 -6.23 -2.57
CA SER A 65 0.16 -5.00 -2.42
C SER A 65 -0.06 -4.45 -1.01
N ILE A 66 1.01 -4.12 -0.31
CA ILE A 66 0.97 -3.47 1.00
C ILE A 66 0.67 -1.99 0.78
N HIS A 67 -0.36 -1.46 1.45
CA HIS A 67 -0.78 -0.08 1.30
C HIS A 67 -0.43 0.78 2.52
N THR A 68 -0.78 0.32 3.73
CA THR A 68 -0.43 1.00 4.98
C THR A 68 -0.46 0.01 6.15
N TRP A 69 0.03 0.42 7.31
CA TRP A 69 0.12 -0.35 8.55
C TRP A 69 -0.13 0.55 9.76
N ASN A 70 -0.30 -0.05 10.93
CA ASN A 70 -0.39 0.69 12.19
C ASN A 70 1.01 1.18 12.61
N ASP A 71 1.12 2.36 13.23
CA ASP A 71 2.38 2.91 13.75
C ASP A 71 3.16 1.92 14.64
N GLU A 72 2.47 1.08 15.39
CA GLU A 72 3.08 0.03 16.24
C GLU A 72 3.89 -1.00 15.43
N ASN A 73 3.58 -1.15 14.14
CA ASN A 73 4.25 -2.07 13.22
C ASN A 73 5.36 -1.38 12.41
N ASP A 74 5.54 -0.06 12.53
CA ASP A 74 6.40 0.73 11.66
C ASP A 74 7.86 0.25 11.68
N ASP A 75 8.41 0.00 12.87
CA ASP A 75 9.79 -0.50 13.01
C ASP A 75 10.00 -1.84 12.29
N ALA A 76 9.02 -2.75 12.37
CA ALA A 76 9.11 -4.07 11.76
C ALA A 76 8.98 -3.99 10.24
N ILE A 77 8.09 -3.13 9.74
CA ILE A 77 7.94 -2.88 8.31
C ILE A 77 9.19 -2.20 7.76
N ARG A 78 9.68 -1.15 8.42
CA ARG A 78 10.92 -0.45 8.05
C ARG A 78 12.10 -1.40 7.91
N ASP A 79 12.33 -2.25 8.92
CA ASP A 79 13.45 -3.19 8.90
C ASP A 79 13.29 -4.26 7.80
N PHE A 80 12.05 -4.68 7.51
CA PHE A 80 11.76 -5.55 6.37
C PHE A 80 12.05 -4.88 5.03
N VAL A 81 11.62 -3.64 4.87
CA VAL A 81 11.87 -2.84 3.67
C VAL A 81 13.35 -2.65 3.45
N TYR A 82 14.10 -2.26 4.49
CA TYR A 82 15.55 -2.15 4.41
C TYR A 82 16.21 -3.46 3.95
N GLN A 83 15.68 -4.60 4.39
CA GLN A 83 16.20 -5.90 4.00
C GLN A 83 15.94 -6.22 2.52
N ILE A 84 14.80 -5.76 1.96
CA ILE A 84 14.53 -5.85 0.51
C ILE A 84 15.45 -4.91 -0.27
N GLU A 85 15.75 -3.72 0.25
CA GLU A 85 16.65 -2.74 -0.36
C GLU A 85 18.10 -3.25 -0.53
N GLN A 86 18.43 -4.42 0.04
CA GLN A 86 19.73 -5.06 -0.18
C GLN A 86 19.83 -5.78 -1.53
N ASP A 87 18.72 -5.94 -2.26
CA ASP A 87 18.70 -6.50 -3.61
C ASP A 87 19.57 -5.65 -4.56
N GLU A 88 20.60 -6.27 -5.17
CA GLU A 88 21.55 -5.58 -6.05
C GLU A 88 20.92 -5.03 -7.34
N MET A 89 19.76 -5.55 -7.77
CA MET A 89 19.13 -5.18 -9.03
C MET A 89 18.11 -4.06 -8.85
N PHE A 90 17.37 -4.06 -7.75
CA PHE A 90 16.24 -3.13 -7.53
C PHE A 90 16.37 -2.26 -6.27
N GLY A 91 17.32 -2.57 -5.39
CA GLY A 91 17.57 -1.82 -4.15
C GLY A 91 18.26 -0.48 -4.41
N THR A 92 17.82 0.54 -3.69
CA THR A 92 18.42 1.88 -3.67
C THR A 92 19.38 2.05 -2.49
N TYR A 93 19.08 1.43 -1.34
CA TYR A 93 19.82 1.62 -0.08
C TYR A 93 20.70 0.42 0.32
N HIS A 94 21.46 -0.10 -0.64
CA HIS A 94 22.41 -1.21 -0.40
C HIS A 94 23.51 -0.78 0.57
N ASP A 95 23.68 -1.51 1.68
CA ASP A 95 24.61 -1.19 2.78
C ASP A 95 24.49 0.24 3.35
N ALA A 96 23.38 0.94 3.10
CA ALA A 96 23.18 2.36 3.40
C ALA A 96 22.16 2.59 4.52
N ARG A 97 22.22 1.81 5.60
CA ARG A 97 21.20 1.81 6.66
C ARG A 97 20.93 3.17 7.29
N GLU A 98 21.97 3.95 7.58
CA GLU A 98 21.82 5.26 8.22
C GLU A 98 21.08 6.26 7.32
N GLU A 99 21.37 6.24 6.02
CA GLU A 99 20.69 7.07 5.04
C GLU A 99 19.22 6.67 4.91
N PHE A 100 18.96 5.36 4.78
CA PHE A 100 17.60 4.82 4.73
C PHE A 100 16.78 5.21 5.97
N LEU A 101 17.34 5.05 7.18
CA LEU A 101 16.66 5.43 8.42
C LEU A 101 16.35 6.92 8.47
N SER A 102 17.27 7.77 8.00
CA SER A 102 17.03 9.21 7.93
C SER A 102 15.91 9.56 6.95
N LYS A 103 15.86 8.89 5.80
CA LYS A 103 14.80 9.09 4.80
C LYS A 103 13.45 8.60 5.29
N TRP A 104 13.42 7.43 5.93
CA TRP A 104 12.22 6.89 6.58
C TRP A 104 11.67 7.84 7.64
N ALA A 105 12.52 8.29 8.57
CA ALA A 105 12.10 9.18 9.67
C ALA A 105 11.58 10.55 9.20
N ASN A 106 12.00 11.00 8.02
CA ASN A 106 11.55 12.25 7.41
C ASN A 106 10.35 12.08 6.46
N GLY A 107 9.84 10.86 6.26
CA GLY A 107 8.80 10.57 5.26
C GLY A 107 9.27 10.79 3.81
N GLU A 108 10.58 10.75 3.58
CA GLU A 108 11.22 10.97 2.27
C GLU A 108 11.61 9.66 1.57
N TYR A 109 11.27 8.52 2.16
CA TYR A 109 11.47 7.23 1.51
C TYR A 109 10.44 7.05 0.39
N GLU A 110 10.93 6.85 -0.84
CA GLU A 110 10.11 6.51 -2.00
C GLU A 110 10.60 5.15 -2.55
N PRO A 111 9.76 4.10 -2.52
CA PRO A 111 10.16 2.81 -3.06
C PRO A 111 10.24 2.84 -4.59
N SER A 112 11.20 2.10 -5.15
CA SER A 112 11.31 1.96 -6.62
C SER A 112 10.15 1.16 -7.25
N ALA A 113 9.42 0.39 -6.43
CA ALA A 113 8.23 -0.34 -6.80
C ALA A 113 7.33 -0.59 -5.58
N SER A 114 6.02 -0.73 -5.79
CA SER A 114 5.10 -1.16 -4.74
C SER A 114 5.50 -2.53 -4.17
N TRP A 115 5.43 -2.70 -2.86
CA TRP A 115 5.74 -4.00 -2.25
C TRP A 115 4.56 -4.96 -2.35
N HIS A 116 4.88 -6.17 -2.77
CA HIS A 116 3.93 -7.26 -2.88
C HIS A 116 4.33 -8.41 -1.98
N ILE A 117 3.36 -8.96 -1.26
CA ILE A 117 3.53 -10.20 -0.49
C ILE A 117 2.67 -11.32 -1.07
N PRO A 118 3.24 -12.51 -1.34
CA PRO A 118 2.46 -13.64 -1.81
C PRO A 118 1.31 -14.00 -0.88
N LYS A 119 0.16 -14.37 -1.46
CA LYS A 119 -1.06 -14.71 -0.71
C LYS A 119 -0.86 -15.84 0.30
N ALA A 120 0.07 -16.75 0.05
CA ALA A 120 0.39 -17.85 0.96
C ALA A 120 0.93 -17.39 2.33
N PHE A 121 1.47 -16.16 2.42
CA PHE A 121 2.06 -15.61 3.65
C PHE A 121 1.15 -14.60 4.34
N VAL A 122 -0.12 -14.57 3.98
CA VAL A 122 -1.09 -13.61 4.50
C VAL A 122 -2.34 -14.33 4.95
N GLU A 123 -2.79 -14.00 6.15
CA GLU A 123 -4.13 -14.28 6.63
C GLU A 123 -5.04 -13.09 6.29
N VAL A 124 -6.16 -13.36 5.60
CA VAL A 124 -7.18 -12.33 5.35
C VAL A 124 -8.09 -12.28 6.58
N ILE A 125 -8.14 -11.12 7.26
CA ILE A 125 -8.98 -10.93 8.43
C ILE A 125 -10.41 -10.60 7.97
N GLU A 126 -10.57 -9.49 7.26
CA GLU A 126 -11.86 -9.03 6.77
C GLU A 126 -11.71 -8.05 5.59
N PRO A 127 -12.72 -7.90 4.72
CA PRO A 127 -12.82 -6.75 3.84
C PRO A 127 -12.83 -5.48 4.69
N PHE A 128 -11.97 -4.53 4.35
CA PHE A 128 -11.88 -3.28 5.07
C PHE A 128 -13.08 -2.40 4.69
N ASN A 129 -14.13 -2.48 5.49
CA ASN A 129 -15.40 -1.76 5.28
C ASN A 129 -15.61 -0.65 6.32
N ASN A 130 -14.64 -0.43 7.22
CA ASN A 130 -14.83 0.38 8.42
C ASN A 130 -14.28 1.80 8.24
N LEU A 131 -15.17 2.68 7.75
CA LEU A 131 -14.98 4.13 7.60
C LEU A 131 -14.54 4.82 8.92
N GLU A 132 -14.78 4.26 10.11
CA GLU A 132 -14.33 4.89 11.36
C GLU A 132 -12.86 4.57 11.71
N ARG A 133 -12.33 3.42 11.29
CA ARG A 133 -10.93 3.00 11.57
C ARG A 133 -9.95 3.54 10.51
N ALA A 134 -10.46 3.78 9.30
CA ALA A 134 -9.78 4.48 8.23
C ALA A 134 -9.41 5.93 8.61
N LYS A 135 -10.29 6.63 9.35
CA LYS A 135 -10.04 8.00 9.86
C LYS A 135 -8.84 8.15 10.79
N GLU A 136 -8.43 7.09 11.48
CA GLU A 136 -7.34 7.14 12.47
C GLU A 136 -5.97 6.78 11.90
N GLN A 137 -5.90 6.13 10.72
CA GLN A 137 -4.65 5.61 10.13
C GLN A 137 -4.25 6.23 8.78
N ILE A 138 -5.09 7.10 8.21
CA ILE A 138 -4.77 7.81 6.97
C ILE A 138 -4.11 9.16 7.33
N VAL A 139 -2.87 9.08 7.81
CA VAL A 139 -1.95 10.23 7.81
C VAL A 139 -0.93 9.96 6.71
N GLU A 140 -1.04 10.77 5.64
CA GLU A 140 -0.17 10.85 4.45
C GLU A 140 -0.45 9.87 3.30
N GLY A 141 -1.33 10.28 2.38
CA GLY A 141 -1.45 9.67 1.04
C GLY A 141 -2.90 9.50 0.59
N LEU A 142 -3.35 10.34 -0.34
CA LEU A 142 -4.71 10.32 -0.89
C LEU A 142 -5.02 8.94 -1.51
N ILE A 143 -6.11 8.29 -1.09
CA ILE A 143 -6.64 7.12 -1.79
C ILE A 143 -7.71 7.60 -2.75
N ALA A 144 -7.53 7.35 -4.04
CA ALA A 144 -8.56 7.52 -5.06
C ALA A 144 -9.16 6.15 -5.38
N MET A 145 -10.42 5.92 -5.04
CA MET A 145 -11.18 4.73 -5.41
C MET A 145 -12.06 5.02 -6.60
N GLU A 146 -11.83 4.33 -7.70
CA GLU A 146 -12.73 4.36 -8.85
C GLU A 146 -13.89 3.39 -8.63
N ARG A 147 -15.12 3.89 -8.74
CA ARG A 147 -16.34 3.09 -8.68
C ARG A 147 -17.34 3.53 -9.73
N LEU A 148 -17.95 2.54 -10.39
CA LEU A 148 -19.06 2.78 -11.32
C LEU A 148 -20.37 2.91 -10.54
N ASP A 149 -21.20 3.88 -10.89
CA ASP A 149 -22.59 3.92 -10.42
C ASP A 149 -23.50 2.94 -11.20
N ASP A 150 -24.76 2.84 -10.79
CA ASP A 150 -25.76 1.98 -11.44
C ASP A 150 -25.99 2.31 -12.93
N ASN A 151 -25.60 3.52 -13.35
CA ASN A 151 -25.67 4.00 -14.74
C ASN A 151 -24.35 3.83 -15.50
N LYS A 152 -23.33 3.20 -14.88
CA LYS A 152 -21.97 3.01 -15.41
C LYS A 152 -21.17 4.30 -15.58
N ASN A 153 -21.49 5.37 -14.85
CA ASN A 153 -20.60 6.52 -14.78
C ASN A 153 -19.45 6.20 -13.82
N LEU A 154 -18.22 6.52 -14.20
CA LEU A 154 -17.03 6.33 -13.38
C LEU A 154 -16.92 7.49 -12.38
N HIS A 155 -16.91 7.18 -11.09
CA HIS A 155 -16.70 8.13 -10.01
C HIS A 155 -15.38 7.82 -9.32
N THR A 156 -14.58 8.84 -9.01
CA THR A 156 -13.32 8.66 -8.29
C THR A 156 -13.47 9.23 -6.89
N TYR A 157 -13.70 8.36 -5.93
CA TYR A 157 -13.85 8.73 -4.54
C TYR A 157 -12.47 8.98 -3.94
N VAL A 158 -12.20 10.22 -3.55
CA VAL A 158 -11.08 10.51 -2.66
C VAL A 158 -11.49 10.01 -1.27
N ILE A 159 -10.95 8.87 -0.84
CA ILE A 159 -11.28 8.31 0.48
C ILE A 159 -10.78 9.25 1.57
N GLU A 160 -11.73 9.74 2.35
CA GLU A 160 -11.62 10.22 3.73
C GLU A 160 -10.47 11.16 4.08
N ARG A 161 -10.57 12.39 3.57
CA ARG A 161 -10.36 13.55 4.45
C ARG A 161 -11.67 14.31 4.55
N ASP A 162 -12.06 14.70 5.76
CA ASP A 162 -12.98 15.84 5.91
C ASP A 162 -12.16 17.07 5.50
N LEU A 163 -12.10 17.31 4.19
CA LEU A 163 -11.40 18.45 3.63
C LEU A 163 -12.03 19.69 4.22
N THR A 164 -11.19 20.63 4.66
CA THR A 164 -11.68 22.00 4.82
C THR A 164 -12.09 22.52 3.44
N ASP A 165 -13.01 23.48 3.40
CA ASP A 165 -13.44 24.09 2.13
C ASP A 165 -12.25 24.62 1.32
N ASP A 166 -11.18 25.05 1.98
CA ASP A 166 -9.96 25.54 1.32
C ASP A 166 -9.10 24.40 0.74
N GLN A 167 -9.02 23.24 1.40
CA GLN A 167 -8.35 22.06 0.86
C GLN A 167 -9.09 21.47 -0.33
N ALA A 168 -10.43 21.43 -0.27
CA ALA A 168 -11.26 21.02 -1.40
C ALA A 168 -11.05 21.93 -2.63
N LYS A 169 -10.95 23.25 -2.42
CA LYS A 169 -10.63 24.21 -3.49
C LYS A 169 -9.23 24.01 -4.08
N GLN A 170 -8.23 23.74 -3.25
CA GLN A 170 -6.86 23.48 -3.73
C GLN A 170 -6.82 22.20 -4.57
N LEU A 171 -7.48 21.14 -4.12
CA LEU A 171 -7.59 19.89 -4.85
C LEU A 171 -8.33 20.08 -6.19
N GLN A 172 -9.43 20.85 -6.19
CA GLN A 172 -10.15 21.22 -7.40
C GLN A 172 -9.27 21.98 -8.40
N GLN A 173 -8.43 22.91 -7.93
CA GLN A 173 -7.52 23.67 -8.79
C GLN A 173 -6.44 22.78 -9.41
N LEU A 174 -5.95 21.78 -8.67
CA LEU A 174 -4.99 20.80 -9.18
C LEU A 174 -5.59 19.97 -10.31
N PHE A 175 -6.82 19.48 -10.16
CA PHE A 175 -7.49 18.72 -11.23
C PHE A 175 -7.79 19.58 -12.48
N LEU A 176 -8.18 20.85 -12.30
CA LEU A 176 -8.41 21.78 -13.41
C LEU A 176 -7.13 22.22 -14.14
N ALA A 177 -5.96 22.06 -13.50
CA ALA A 177 -4.68 22.36 -14.12
C ALA A 177 -4.16 21.22 -15.01
N ASP A 178 -4.72 20.01 -14.86
CA ASP A 178 -4.43 18.85 -15.69
C ASP A 178 -5.44 18.73 -16.82
N GLU A 179 -4.97 18.93 -18.06
CA GLU A 179 -5.81 18.96 -19.27
C GLU A 179 -6.68 17.69 -19.46
N ASN A 180 -6.29 16.57 -18.85
CA ASN A 180 -7.03 15.30 -18.92
C ASN A 180 -8.10 15.14 -17.83
N ASN A 181 -8.06 15.97 -16.79
CA ASN A 181 -8.90 15.88 -15.59
C ASN A 181 -9.80 17.11 -15.39
N ASN A 182 -9.93 17.97 -16.40
CA ASN A 182 -10.76 19.19 -16.40
C ASN A 182 -12.25 18.96 -16.08
N ALA A 183 -12.73 17.72 -16.19
CA ALA A 183 -14.12 17.35 -15.91
C ALA A 183 -14.39 17.03 -14.43
N VAL A 184 -13.33 16.91 -13.61
CA VAL A 184 -13.46 16.49 -12.21
C VAL A 184 -14.06 17.61 -11.35
N GLU A 185 -15.15 17.31 -10.65
CA GLU A 185 -15.78 18.14 -9.63
C GLU A 185 -15.56 17.55 -8.23
N ILE A 186 -14.93 18.31 -7.34
CA ILE A 186 -14.82 17.99 -5.91
C ILE A 186 -16.02 18.58 -5.18
N ARG A 187 -16.89 17.73 -4.61
CA ARG A 187 -18.10 18.18 -3.92
C ARG A 187 -18.40 17.36 -2.67
N LYS A 188 -19.32 17.87 -1.85
CA LYS A 188 -19.81 17.19 -0.66
C LYS A 188 -21.13 16.47 -0.97
N SER A 189 -21.16 15.15 -0.78
CA SER A 189 -22.33 14.31 -1.02
C SER A 189 -23.47 14.62 -0.04
N GLU A 190 -24.66 14.10 -0.32
CA GLU A 190 -25.83 14.23 0.57
C GLU A 190 -25.60 13.65 1.98
N GLN A 191 -24.63 12.74 2.09
CA GLN A 191 -24.22 12.12 3.36
C GLN A 191 -23.06 12.88 4.04
N GLY A 192 -22.67 14.04 3.51
CA GLY A 192 -21.65 14.92 4.09
C GLY A 192 -20.21 14.50 3.78
N ARG A 193 -19.97 13.65 2.78
CA ARG A 193 -18.61 13.16 2.43
C ARG A 193 -18.08 13.88 1.21
N TRP A 194 -16.77 14.17 1.16
CA TRP A 194 -16.16 14.71 -0.05
C TRP A 194 -15.99 13.61 -1.11
N GLU A 195 -16.33 13.92 -2.36
CA GLU A 195 -16.23 13.03 -3.52
C GLU A 195 -15.67 13.79 -4.73
N ALA A 196 -14.93 13.09 -5.61
CA ALA A 196 -14.52 13.62 -6.91
C ALA A 196 -15.35 12.95 -8.01
N VAL A 197 -16.03 13.74 -8.82
CA VAL A 197 -16.99 13.27 -9.83
C VAL A 197 -16.50 13.68 -11.21
N TYR A 198 -16.43 12.73 -12.14
CA TYR A 198 -16.02 12.95 -13.54
C TYR A 198 -17.22 13.15 -14.46
#